data_AF-A0AAW1J175-F1
#
_entry.id   AF-A0AAW1J175-F1
#
_cell.length_a   1.000
_cell.length_b   1.000
_cell.length_c   1.000
_cell.angle_alpha   90.00
_cell.angle_beta   90.00
_cell.angle_gamma   90.00
#
_symmetry.space_group_name_H-M   'P 1'
#
loop_
_entity.id
_entity.type
_entity.pdbx_description
1 polymer ?
#
loop_
_entity_poly.entity_id
_entity_poly.type
_entity_poly.pdbx_seq_one_letter_code
_entity_poly.pdbx_strand_id
1 'polypeptide(L)'
;MAKQLEARPHTGQVETEWTQIEVVMNKVAGKVLGYSERKVNNRWFDEHCKKALDHRRNTRLKTMEDGNEENKRKYQQASIARRH
;
A
#
# COMPACT_ATOMS: atom_id res chain seq x y z
N MET A 1 11.51 -20.60 44.40
CA MET A 1 12.48 -20.09 43.40
C MET A 1 11.69 -19.68 42.16
N ALA A 2 11.20 -18.44 42.10
CA ALA A 2 10.44 -17.96 40.95
C ALA A 2 11.42 -17.74 39.78
N LYS A 3 11.24 -18.46 38.68
CA LYS A 3 11.96 -18.22 37.41
C LYS A 3 11.57 -16.82 36.92
N GLN A 4 12.50 -15.89 37.01
CA GLN A 4 12.40 -14.62 36.31
C GLN A 4 12.33 -14.90 34.81
N LEU A 5 11.16 -14.67 34.21
CA LEU A 5 11.04 -14.50 32.76
C LEU A 5 11.64 -13.15 32.44
N GLU A 6 12.91 -13.13 32.08
CA GLU A 6 13.53 -11.92 31.55
C GLU A 6 12.79 -11.49 30.29
N ALA A 7 12.14 -10.33 30.35
CA ALA A 7 11.61 -9.64 29.20
C ALA A 7 12.79 -9.13 28.36
N ARG A 8 13.32 -10.00 27.50
CA ARG A 8 14.31 -9.62 26.48
C ARG A 8 13.62 -8.73 25.43
N PRO A 9 14.20 -7.58 25.05
CA PRO A 9 13.64 -6.76 23.99
C PRO A 9 13.95 -7.44 22.65
N HIS A 10 13.06 -8.35 22.23
CA HIS A 10 13.17 -9.07 20.95
C HIS A 10 12.77 -8.22 19.73
N THR A 11 12.49 -6.93 19.92
CA THR A 11 11.95 -6.04 18.89
C THR A 11 12.85 -5.93 17.65
N GLY A 12 14.17 -5.90 17.83
CA GLY A 12 15.11 -5.84 16.70
C GLY A 12 15.18 -7.13 15.87
N GLN A 13 14.99 -8.30 16.49
CA GLN A 13 14.96 -9.59 15.79
C GLN A 13 13.67 -9.74 14.98
N VAL A 14 12.53 -9.36 15.58
CA VAL A 14 11.24 -9.38 14.90
C VAL A 14 11.25 -8.52 13.64
N GLU A 15 11.88 -7.34 13.69
CA GLU A 15 11.94 -6.46 12.52
C GLU A 15 12.85 -7.00 11.40
N THR A 16 13.94 -7.68 11.76
CA THR A 16 14.77 -8.38 10.78
C THR A 16 14.05 -9.56 10.14
N GLU A 17 13.17 -10.25 10.87
CA GLU A 17 12.36 -11.34 10.33
C GLU A 17 11.27 -10.81 9.38
N TRP A 18 10.58 -9.73 9.77
CA TRP A 18 9.58 -9.07 8.92
C TRP A 18 10.14 -8.56 7.60
N THR A 19 11.31 -7.91 7.65
CA THR A 19 11.99 -7.43 6.43
C THR A 19 12.38 -8.57 5.50
N GLN A 20 12.81 -9.72 6.04
CA GLN A 20 13.09 -10.91 5.23
C GLN A 20 11.82 -11.47 4.56
N ILE A 21 10.71 -11.55 5.31
CA ILE A 21 9.42 -11.99 4.77
C ILE A 21 8.98 -11.08 3.63
N GLU A 22 9.06 -9.76 3.82
CA GLU A 22 8.67 -8.77 2.81
C GLU A 22 9.49 -8.93 1.51
N VAL A 23 10.81 -9.11 1.61
CA VAL A 23 11.68 -9.32 0.44
C VAL A 23 11.28 -10.58 -0.33
N VAL A 24 11.01 -11.68 0.38
CA VAL A 24 10.60 -12.94 -0.25
C VAL A 24 9.23 -12.79 -0.92
N MET A 25 8.27 -12.17 -0.25
CA MET A 25 6.94 -11.93 -0.80
C MET A 25 7.00 -11.06 -2.06
N ASN A 26 7.77 -9.97 -2.02
CA ASN A 26 7.95 -9.08 -3.18
C ASN A 26 8.60 -9.81 -4.37
N LYS A 27 9.57 -10.69 -4.11
CA LYS A 27 10.21 -11.52 -5.14
C LYS A 27 9.24 -12.51 -5.78
N VAL A 28 8.45 -13.20 -4.96
CA VAL A 28 7.44 -14.17 -5.45
C VAL A 28 6.34 -13.46 -6.21
N ALA A 29 5.82 -12.35 -5.67
CA ALA A 29 4.85 -11.50 -6.35
C ALA A 29 5.40 -10.99 -7.69
N GLY A 30 6.68 -10.62 -7.75
CA GLY A 30 7.33 -10.19 -8.99
C GLY A 30 7.34 -11.30 -10.04
N LYS A 31 7.69 -12.52 -9.63
CA LYS A 31 7.77 -13.68 -10.53
C LYS A 31 6.41 -14.21 -10.99
N VAL A 32 5.40 -14.22 -10.10
CA VAL A 32 4.09 -14.83 -10.36
C VAL A 32 3.09 -13.83 -10.91
N LEU A 33 3.09 -12.61 -10.37
CA LEU A 33 2.08 -11.58 -10.67
C LEU A 33 2.64 -10.43 -11.53
N GLY A 34 3.93 -10.47 -11.90
CA GLY A 34 4.58 -9.35 -12.57
C GLY A 34 4.68 -8.12 -11.67
N TYR A 35 4.66 -8.28 -10.35
CA TYR A 35 4.78 -7.17 -9.41
C TYR A 35 6.15 -6.48 -9.56
N SER A 36 6.14 -5.23 -9.98
CA SER A 36 7.27 -4.32 -9.86
C SER A 36 6.97 -3.32 -8.76
N GLU A 37 7.86 -3.20 -7.78
CA GLU A 37 7.80 -2.12 -6.82
C GLU A 37 7.82 -0.78 -7.56
N ARG A 38 6.86 0.10 -7.25
CA ARG A 38 6.78 1.41 -7.91
C ARG A 38 7.98 2.25 -7.48
N LYS A 39 8.99 2.37 -8.34
CA LYS A 39 10.08 3.33 -8.16
C LYS A 39 9.50 4.74 -8.17
N VAL A 40 9.52 5.42 -7.03
CA VAL A 40 8.99 6.78 -6.84
C VAL A 40 9.91 7.86 -7.44
N ASN A 41 11.07 7.48 -7.96
CA ASN A 41 12.14 8.43 -8.32
C ASN A 41 11.98 9.11 -9.69
N ASN A 42 10.74 9.34 -10.12
CA ASN A 42 10.45 10.11 -11.32
C ASN A 42 10.30 11.58 -10.92
N ARG A 43 11.16 12.47 -11.43
CA ARG A 43 11.05 13.92 -11.16
C ARG A 43 9.71 14.52 -11.59
N TRP A 44 9.04 13.89 -12.54
CA TRP A 44 7.69 14.27 -13.01
C TRP A 44 6.57 13.78 -12.07
N PHE A 45 6.87 12.87 -11.14
CA PHE A 45 5.94 12.33 -10.17
C PHE A 45 6.02 13.13 -8.87
N ASP A 46 5.33 14.26 -8.87
CA ASP A 46 5.32 15.25 -7.80
C ASP A 46 4.23 14.97 -6.74
N GLU A 47 4.10 15.88 -5.77
CA GLU A 47 3.07 15.81 -4.73
C GLU A 47 1.64 15.88 -5.30
N HIS A 48 1.43 16.51 -6.46
CA HIS A 48 0.12 16.52 -7.10
C HIS A 48 -0.24 15.12 -7.62
N CYS A 49 0.72 14.40 -8.19
CA CYS A 49 0.55 13.01 -8.62
C CYS A 49 0.20 12.09 -7.45
N LYS A 50 0.86 12.26 -6.30
CA LYS A 50 0.57 11.48 -5.08
C LYS A 50 -0.84 11.75 -4.56
N LYS A 51 -1.22 13.02 -4.40
CA LYS A 51 -2.56 13.41 -3.95
C LYS A 51 -3.67 12.89 -4.89
N ALA A 52 -3.45 12.92 -6.20
CA ALA A 52 -4.40 12.39 -7.17
C ALA A 52 -4.57 10.87 -7.03
N LEU A 53 -3.50 10.12 -6.76
CA LEU A 53 -3.57 8.68 -6.50
C LEU A 53 -4.27 8.36 -5.18
N ASP A 54 -3.99 9.10 -4.12
CA ASP A 54 -4.63 8.91 -2.82
C ASP A 54 -6.12 9.23 -2.88
N HIS A 55 -6.50 10.31 -3.57
CA HIS A 55 -7.90 10.63 -3.82
C HIS A 55 -8.64 9.51 -4.54
N ARG A 56 -8.02 8.91 -5.57
CA ARG A 56 -8.58 7.76 -6.29
C ARG A 56 -8.67 6.52 -5.42
N ARG A 57 -7.66 6.26 -4.58
CA ARG A 57 -7.68 5.14 -3.64
C ARG A 57 -8.83 5.27 -2.67
N ASN A 58 -9.01 6.45 -2.09
CA ASN A 58 -10.05 6.72 -1.11
C ASN A 58 -11.46 6.64 -1.71
N THR A 59 -11.66 7.15 -2.93
CA THR A 59 -12.95 7.01 -3.64
C THR A 59 -13.25 5.56 -4.04
N ARG A 60 -12.22 4.79 -4.43
CA ARG A 60 -12.36 3.34 -4.68
C ARG A 60 -12.77 2.59 -3.42
N LEU A 61 -12.10 2.85 -2.29
CA LEU A 61 -12.41 2.23 -1.00
C LEU A 61 -13.83 2.55 -0.58
N LYS A 62 -14.26 3.82 -0.65
CA LYS A 62 -15.65 4.21 -0.36
C LYS A 62 -16.68 3.52 -1.24
N THR A 63 -16.37 3.29 -2.52
CA THR A 63 -17.27 2.56 -3.44
C THR A 63 -17.31 1.05 -3.12
N MET A 64 -16.24 0.50 -2.57
CA MET A 64 -16.19 -0.90 -2.11
C MET A 64 -16.90 -1.10 -0.77
N GLU A 65 -16.79 -0.12 0.14
CA GLU A 65 -17.50 -0.09 1.42
C GLU A 65 -19.00 0.12 1.23
N ASP A 66 -19.39 1.06 0.37
CA ASP A 66 -20.78 1.35 0.03
C ASP A 66 -20.92 1.68 -1.47
N GLY A 67 -21.52 0.73 -2.21
CA GLY A 67 -21.71 0.78 -3.66
C GLY A 67 -22.88 1.63 -4.14
N ASN A 68 -23.34 2.60 -3.34
CA ASN A 68 -24.41 3.51 -3.75
C ASN A 68 -24.04 4.33 -5.01
N GLU A 69 -25.06 4.86 -5.70
CA GLU A 69 -24.88 5.57 -6.97
C GLU A 69 -24.05 6.86 -6.83
N GLU A 70 -24.07 7.50 -5.67
CA GLU A 70 -23.25 8.69 -5.41
C GLU A 70 -21.75 8.34 -5.36
N ASN A 71 -21.38 7.26 -4.68
CA ASN A 71 -20.01 6.78 -4.57
C ASN A 71 -19.49 6.27 -5.92
N LYS A 72 -20.33 5.57 -6.69
CA LYS A 72 -20.03 5.19 -8.08
C LYS A 72 -19.74 6.42 -8.95
N ARG A 73 -20.57 7.48 -8.87
CA ARG A 73 -20.35 8.73 -9.62
C ARG A 73 -19.05 9.43 -9.20
N LYS A 74 -18.77 9.52 -7.90
CA LYS A 74 -17.52 10.09 -7.37
C LYS A 74 -16.29 9.32 -7.86
N TYR A 75 -16.36 7.99 -7.88
CA TYR A 75 -15.29 7.15 -8.42
C TYR A 75 -15.10 7.32 -9.93
N GLN A 76 -16.19 7.40 -10.70
CA GLN A 76 -16.13 7.66 -12.14
C GLN A 76 -15.47 9.01 -12.43
N GLN A 77 -15.86 10.08 -11.72
CA GLN A 77 -15.23 11.41 -11.85
C GLN A 77 -13.74 11.37 -11.52
N ALA A 78 -13.35 10.72 -10.41
CA ALA A 78 -11.94 10.56 -10.03
C ALA A 78 -11.13 9.70 -11.02
N SER A 79 -11.80 8.86 -11.84
CA SER A 79 -11.15 8.02 -12.85
C SER A 79 -10.94 8.73 -14.21
N ILE A 80 -11.82 9.67 -14.56
CA ILE A 80 -11.81 10.40 -15.85
C ILE A 80 -10.72 11.49 -15.88
N ALA A 81 -10.33 12.04 -14.73
CA ALA A 81 -9.28 13.06 -14.58
C ALA A 81 -7.86 12.65 -15.06
N ARG A 82 -7.70 11.47 -15.68
CA ARG A 82 -6.47 10.96 -16.30
C ARG A 82 -6.36 11.16 -17.81
N ARG A 83 -7.45 11.55 -18.49
CA ARG A 83 -7.52 11.54 -19.97
C ARG A 83 -7.13 12.87 -20.65
N HIS A 84 -6.78 13.90 -19.89
CA HIS A 84 -6.34 15.19 -20.42
C HIS A 84 -4.95 15.55 -19.90
#